data_AF-A0ABD3QPX6-F1
#
_entry.id   AF-A0ABD3QPX6-F1
#
_cell.length_a   1.000
_cell.length_b   1.000
_cell.length_c   1.000
_cell.angle_alpha   90.00
_cell.angle_beta   90.00
_cell.angle_gamma   90.00
#
_symmetry.space_group_name_H-M   'P 1'
#
loop_
_entity.id
_entity.type
_entity.pdbx_description
1 polymer ?
#
loop_
_entity_poly.entity_id
_entity_poly.type
_entity_poly.pdbx_seq_one_letter_code
_entity_poly.pdbx_strand_id
1 'polypeptide(L)'
;MPPCKVRAASRATTLRKMTSSSLSEDDMTNASPVMIERARGMSHRAREGMPLTREEIRDVVNSLRNVTPAPAVDDDSNDNIIDWVALEGLLSEVVHVPHVDWDVTGTNSTRLAEILLPDGGVGGGLTTSRFAHVRADTARGELGRSVGARGFVVGRRIVLGGGGGGGGGGRRPWAVLVTGVNGIRQTTSVHQPWFANVLRESLVSPSSSSSSSSSRDDGEGRQFALEDLPTGGNSFFRQLDHMIATLCNEDFSALYALTGAQLRNDDRDGTKRNGTMGKNGHNITPPRDLIEKYSNLKGGIFSRYRTLSELLGVILLREAQRANLNVMCETSGRDKAMFHYVDHFFPSGGRYNKLALHFSINDLDHAMRSVDSRMVDEMRMGREALESGDVVEVIYANLGGPYGSEALGGVREDSDRVWDEIVTKGDGGGVGGDWYKSAMRINAHSGKPWTIQAVRPDGSFGEEYTFCDPRAV
;
A
#
# COMPACT_ATOMS: atom_id res chain seq x y z
N MET A 1 -1.99 -1.35 11.07
CA MET A 1 -1.30 -1.47 12.38
C MET A 1 -1.21 -0.09 12.99
N PRO A 2 -1.62 0.13 14.25
CA PRO A 2 -1.51 1.46 14.86
C PRO A 2 -0.02 1.82 15.09
N PRO A 3 0.35 3.09 14.93
CA PRO A 3 1.71 3.56 15.16
C PRO A 3 2.17 3.39 16.61
N CYS A 4 3.49 3.20 16.79
CA CYS A 4 4.10 3.04 18.10
C CYS A 4 4.02 4.35 18.91
N LYS A 5 3.15 4.37 19.94
CA LYS A 5 2.97 5.51 20.88
C LYS A 5 4.23 5.90 21.64
N VAL A 6 5.18 4.97 21.81
CA VAL A 6 6.39 5.16 22.64
C VAL A 6 7.38 6.16 22.04
N ARG A 7 7.30 6.46 20.72
CA ARG A 7 8.28 7.33 20.03
C ARG A 7 7.74 8.68 19.53
N ALA A 8 6.46 9.00 19.75
CA ALA A 8 5.85 10.26 19.30
C ALA A 8 6.56 11.50 19.87
N ALA A 9 6.98 11.46 21.14
CA ALA A 9 7.67 12.58 21.82
C ALA A 9 9.06 12.94 21.25
N SER A 10 9.60 12.14 20.32
CA SER A 10 10.92 12.35 19.70
C SER A 10 10.84 12.71 18.21
N ARG A 11 9.64 12.94 17.68
CA ARG A 11 9.41 13.27 16.27
C ARG A 11 9.35 14.79 16.11
N ALA A 12 9.90 15.29 15.01
CA ALA A 12 9.79 16.70 14.67
C ALA A 12 8.30 17.06 14.51
N THR A 13 7.88 18.17 15.12
CA THR A 13 6.57 18.75 14.91
C THR A 13 6.43 19.15 13.44
N THR A 14 5.27 18.94 12.84
CA THR A 14 5.02 19.28 11.42
C THR A 14 5.33 20.75 11.14
N LEU A 15 5.84 21.06 9.95
CA LEU A 15 6.29 22.42 9.58
C LEU A 15 5.12 23.43 9.55
N ARG A 16 3.89 22.96 9.37
CA ARG A 16 2.65 23.71 9.60
C ARG A 16 1.93 23.12 10.79
N LYS A 17 1.15 23.93 11.54
CA LYS A 17 0.07 23.35 12.33
C LYS A 17 -0.81 22.59 11.34
N MET A 18 -1.04 21.30 11.52
CA MET A 18 -1.84 20.53 10.55
C MET A 18 -3.29 21.06 10.39
N THR A 19 -3.74 21.89 11.33
CA THR A 19 -4.99 22.66 11.27
C THR A 19 -4.90 24.00 10.53
N SER A 20 -3.70 24.44 10.11
CA SER A 20 -3.48 25.64 9.29
C SER A 20 -3.25 25.26 7.82
N SER A 21 -3.91 24.20 7.35
CA SER A 21 -3.98 23.86 5.94
C SER A 21 -4.50 25.05 5.13
N SER A 22 -4.45 24.98 3.80
CA SER A 22 -5.04 26.00 2.92
C SER A 22 -6.54 26.22 3.10
N LEU A 23 -7.18 25.50 4.03
CA LEU A 23 -8.59 25.64 4.39
C LEU A 23 -8.80 26.88 5.26
N SER A 24 -9.62 27.78 4.77
CA SER A 24 -10.14 28.93 5.51
C SER A 24 -11.24 28.52 6.51
N GLU A 25 -11.61 29.42 7.42
CA GLU A 25 -12.79 29.21 8.28
C GLU A 25 -14.09 29.06 7.46
N ASP A 26 -14.15 29.74 6.31
CA ASP A 26 -15.26 29.62 5.36
C ASP A 26 -15.30 28.23 4.74
N ASP A 27 -14.16 27.63 4.41
CA ASP A 27 -14.10 26.25 3.90
C ASP A 27 -14.58 25.24 4.95
N MET A 28 -14.22 25.44 6.21
CA MET A 28 -14.66 24.58 7.32
C MET A 28 -16.16 24.72 7.57
N THR A 29 -16.70 25.93 7.47
CA THR A 29 -18.15 26.18 7.56
C THR A 29 -18.88 25.53 6.38
N ASN A 30 -18.28 25.57 5.19
CA ASN A 30 -18.82 25.03 3.93
C ASN A 30 -18.20 23.67 3.56
N ALA A 31 -17.89 22.83 4.54
CA ALA A 31 -17.07 21.64 4.29
C ALA A 31 -17.71 20.66 3.27
N SER A 32 -19.04 20.50 3.24
CA SER A 32 -19.72 19.59 2.29
C SER A 32 -19.47 19.99 0.82
N PRO A 33 -19.81 21.21 0.37
CA PRO A 33 -19.54 21.61 -1.01
C PRO A 33 -18.04 21.62 -1.33
N VAL A 34 -17.17 22.00 -0.38
CA VAL A 34 -15.71 21.98 -0.57
C VAL A 34 -15.20 20.56 -0.84
N MET A 35 -15.66 19.56 -0.09
CA MET A 35 -15.29 18.16 -0.33
C MET A 35 -15.70 17.71 -1.74
N ILE A 36 -16.92 18.05 -2.17
CA ILE A 36 -17.45 17.69 -3.49
C ILE A 36 -16.65 18.36 -4.61
N GLU A 37 -16.37 19.65 -4.47
CA GLU A 37 -15.61 20.42 -5.45
C GLU A 37 -14.17 19.91 -5.57
N ARG A 38 -13.48 19.70 -4.44
CA ARG A 38 -12.12 19.14 -4.44
C ARG A 38 -12.09 17.75 -5.08
N ALA A 39 -13.03 16.87 -4.72
CA ALA A 39 -13.11 15.52 -5.29
C ALA A 39 -13.26 15.55 -6.82
N ARG A 40 -14.21 16.36 -7.32
CA ARG A 40 -14.46 16.53 -8.76
C ARG A 40 -13.28 17.17 -9.46
N GLY A 41 -12.72 18.23 -8.90
CA GLY A 41 -11.59 18.96 -9.47
C GLY A 41 -10.34 18.09 -9.61
N MET A 42 -9.99 17.35 -8.55
CA MET A 42 -8.86 16.40 -8.57
C MET A 42 -9.07 15.29 -9.59
N SER A 43 -10.26 14.66 -9.59
CA SER A 43 -10.59 13.57 -10.51
C SER A 43 -10.58 14.04 -11.97
N HIS A 44 -11.15 15.21 -12.25
CA HIS A 44 -11.14 15.82 -13.57
C HIS A 44 -9.71 16.09 -14.05
N ARG A 45 -8.90 16.82 -13.26
CA ARG A 45 -7.51 17.13 -13.65
C ARG A 45 -6.65 15.88 -13.84
N ALA A 46 -6.87 14.83 -13.05
CA ALA A 46 -6.20 13.55 -13.22
C ALA A 46 -6.57 12.88 -14.56
N ARG A 47 -7.86 12.83 -14.89
CA ARG A 47 -8.35 12.24 -16.14
C ARG A 47 -7.86 12.98 -17.38
N GLU A 48 -7.84 14.31 -17.33
CA GLU A 48 -7.37 15.16 -18.42
C GLU A 48 -5.83 15.26 -18.49
N GLY A 49 -5.09 14.56 -17.61
CA GLY A 49 -3.62 14.59 -17.60
C GLY A 49 -3.03 15.99 -17.33
N MET A 50 -3.73 16.83 -16.58
CA MET A 50 -3.30 18.21 -16.34
C MET A 50 -2.10 18.26 -15.37
N PRO A 51 -1.08 19.11 -15.61
CA PRO A 51 0.00 19.37 -14.66
C PRO A 51 -0.51 19.70 -13.25
N LEU A 52 0.30 19.41 -12.22
CA LEU A 52 -0.02 19.87 -10.86
C LEU A 52 -0.02 21.38 -10.79
N THR A 53 -0.92 21.94 -9.99
CA THR A 53 -0.89 23.36 -9.65
C THR A 53 0.30 23.66 -8.74
N ARG A 54 0.67 24.93 -8.64
CA ARG A 54 1.73 25.36 -7.69
C ARG A 54 1.39 25.00 -6.24
N GLU A 55 0.11 25.00 -5.88
CA GLU A 55 -0.35 24.61 -4.55
C GLU A 55 -0.19 23.10 -4.33
N GLU A 56 -0.64 22.27 -5.29
CA GLU A 56 -0.49 20.81 -5.23
C GLU A 56 1.00 20.39 -5.13
N ILE A 57 1.90 21.03 -5.91
CA ILE A 57 3.34 20.77 -5.83
C ILE A 57 3.89 21.11 -4.44
N ARG A 58 3.51 22.29 -3.91
CA ARG A 58 3.94 22.73 -2.59
C ARG A 58 3.48 21.78 -1.49
N ASP A 59 2.25 21.28 -1.57
CA ASP A 59 1.70 20.35 -0.59
C ASP A 59 2.38 18.98 -0.64
N VAL A 60 2.78 18.50 -1.82
CA VAL A 60 3.65 17.32 -1.96
C VAL A 60 5.02 17.56 -1.32
N VAL A 61 5.66 18.69 -1.60
CA VAL A 61 6.97 19.03 -1.01
C VAL A 61 6.88 19.15 0.51
N ASN A 62 5.84 19.80 1.03
CA ASN A 62 5.60 19.86 2.47
C ASN A 62 5.35 18.48 3.05
N SER A 63 4.56 17.64 2.38
CA SER A 63 4.29 16.26 2.79
C SER A 63 5.60 15.48 2.96
N LEU A 64 6.53 15.61 2.00
CA LEU A 64 7.86 15.00 2.04
C LEU A 64 8.73 15.57 3.17
N ARG A 65 8.73 16.89 3.36
CA ARG A 65 9.46 17.54 4.45
C ARG A 65 8.96 17.10 5.83
N ASN A 66 7.64 16.91 6.00
CA ASN A 66 7.05 16.49 7.27
C ASN A 66 7.57 15.12 7.74
N VAL A 67 7.94 14.24 6.80
CA VAL A 67 8.41 12.88 7.11
C VAL A 67 9.94 12.73 7.00
N THR A 68 10.61 13.70 6.38
CA THR A 68 12.08 13.76 6.30
C THR A 68 12.63 14.18 7.67
N PRO A 69 13.56 13.40 8.28
CA PRO A 69 14.17 13.79 9.54
C PRO A 69 14.82 15.18 9.45
N ALA A 70 14.59 16.03 10.45
CA ALA A 70 15.32 17.29 10.57
C ALA A 70 16.83 16.99 10.69
N PRO A 71 17.70 17.82 10.08
CA PRO A 71 19.13 17.71 10.29
C PRO A 71 19.44 17.78 11.79
N ALA A 72 20.41 16.97 12.25
CA ALA A 72 20.83 17.02 13.64
C ALA A 72 21.41 18.41 13.93
N VAL A 73 21.01 19.02 15.05
CA VAL A 73 21.39 20.40 15.44
C VAL A 73 22.91 20.58 15.56
N ASP A 74 23.65 19.50 15.75
CA ASP A 74 25.10 19.49 15.96
C ASP A 74 25.92 19.05 14.73
N ASP A 75 25.28 18.81 13.58
CA ASP A 75 25.98 18.46 12.35
C ASP A 75 26.09 19.69 11.45
N ASP A 76 27.23 20.39 11.53
CA ASP A 76 27.58 21.53 10.67
C ASP A 76 27.66 21.16 9.17
N SER A 77 27.49 19.87 8.81
CA SER A 77 27.17 19.50 7.45
C SER A 77 25.79 20.04 7.10
N ASN A 78 25.76 21.18 6.41
CA ASN A 78 24.59 21.80 5.80
C ASN A 78 24.02 20.95 4.63
N ASP A 79 24.00 19.63 4.80
CA ASP A 79 23.47 18.66 3.86
C ASP A 79 21.94 18.72 3.97
N ASN A 80 21.34 19.73 3.33
CA ASN A 80 20.01 19.55 2.79
C ASN A 80 20.10 18.39 1.77
N ILE A 81 19.92 17.17 2.27
CA ILE A 81 20.06 15.92 1.50
C ILE A 81 19.16 15.94 0.26
N ILE A 82 18.10 16.73 0.23
CA ILE A 82 17.18 16.80 -0.90
C ILE A 82 17.23 18.19 -1.51
N ASP A 83 17.51 18.26 -2.83
CA ASP A 83 17.33 19.48 -3.61
C ASP A 83 15.83 19.72 -3.84
N TRP A 84 15.22 20.50 -2.93
CA TRP A 84 13.80 20.82 -2.98
C TRP A 84 13.41 21.62 -4.23
N VAL A 85 14.31 22.42 -4.79
CA VAL A 85 14.03 23.22 -5.99
C VAL A 85 14.00 22.32 -7.21
N ALA A 86 14.98 21.41 -7.33
CA ALA A 86 14.96 20.40 -8.37
C ALA A 86 13.73 19.49 -8.27
N LEU A 87 13.31 19.14 -7.03
CA LEU A 87 12.11 18.35 -6.80
C LEU A 87 10.86 19.08 -7.30
N GLU A 88 10.66 20.36 -6.95
CA GLU A 88 9.53 21.16 -7.45
C GLU A 88 9.50 21.21 -8.98
N GLY A 89 10.67 21.43 -9.61
CA GLY A 89 10.82 21.41 -11.06
C GLY A 89 10.39 20.07 -11.66
N LEU A 90 10.94 18.96 -11.15
CA LEU A 90 10.60 17.62 -11.63
C LEU A 90 9.11 17.31 -11.46
N LEU A 91 8.53 17.61 -10.28
CA LEU A 91 7.12 17.37 -10.01
C LEU A 91 6.21 18.10 -11.01
N SER A 92 6.56 19.33 -11.41
CA SER A 92 5.80 20.09 -12.40
C SER A 92 5.77 19.43 -13.79
N GLU A 93 6.84 18.69 -14.13
CA GLU A 93 7.03 18.09 -15.44
C GLU A 93 6.45 16.67 -15.57
N VAL A 94 6.55 15.83 -14.54
CA VAL A 94 6.41 14.37 -14.76
C VAL A 94 5.17 13.75 -14.14
N VAL A 95 4.60 14.30 -13.06
CA VAL A 95 3.58 13.58 -12.29
C VAL A 95 2.19 13.60 -12.92
N HIS A 96 1.97 14.40 -13.96
CA HIS A 96 0.74 14.39 -14.75
C HIS A 96 0.82 13.43 -15.95
N VAL A 97 2.02 12.93 -16.26
CA VAL A 97 2.24 11.96 -17.33
C VAL A 97 1.61 10.62 -16.91
N PRO A 98 0.87 9.94 -17.80
CA PRO A 98 0.29 8.63 -17.50
C PRO A 98 1.36 7.60 -17.09
N HIS A 99 1.16 6.93 -15.95
CA HIS A 99 2.08 5.92 -15.40
C HIS A 99 1.97 4.54 -16.06
N VAL A 100 1.19 4.43 -17.14
CA VAL A 100 0.99 3.19 -17.90
C VAL A 100 2.10 2.95 -18.92
N ASP A 101 2.87 3.98 -19.27
CA ASP A 101 4.13 3.84 -19.99
C ASP A 101 5.26 3.60 -18.98
N TRP A 102 5.65 2.33 -18.81
CA TRP A 102 6.61 1.96 -17.78
C TRP A 102 8.05 2.35 -18.10
N ASP A 103 8.41 2.51 -19.37
CA ASP A 103 9.73 3.03 -19.76
C ASP A 103 9.86 4.50 -19.36
N VAL A 104 8.83 5.31 -19.66
CA VAL A 104 8.76 6.71 -19.24
C VAL A 104 8.68 6.81 -17.72
N THR A 105 7.84 6.00 -17.07
CA THR A 105 7.72 5.95 -15.60
C THR A 105 9.05 5.55 -14.96
N GLY A 106 9.74 4.56 -15.52
CA GLY A 106 11.04 4.10 -15.06
C GLY A 106 12.13 5.16 -15.21
N THR A 107 12.11 5.93 -16.29
CA THR A 107 13.03 7.05 -16.53
C THR A 107 12.78 8.19 -15.54
N ASN A 108 11.52 8.60 -15.38
CA ASN A 108 11.13 9.64 -14.43
C ASN A 108 11.38 9.23 -12.97
N SER A 109 11.23 7.94 -12.66
CA SER A 109 11.57 7.38 -11.35
C SER A 109 13.07 7.49 -11.05
N THR A 110 13.94 7.29 -12.06
CA THR A 110 15.39 7.53 -11.92
C THR A 110 15.69 8.98 -11.60
N ARG A 111 15.10 9.93 -12.35
CA ARG A 111 15.26 11.37 -12.09
C ARG A 111 14.81 11.75 -10.68
N LEU A 112 13.70 11.18 -10.21
CA LEU A 112 13.21 11.39 -8.85
C LEU A 112 14.17 10.79 -7.80
N ALA A 113 14.73 9.61 -8.06
CA ALA A 113 15.70 8.97 -7.17
C ALA A 113 16.98 9.79 -7.03
N GLU A 114 17.47 10.42 -8.10
CA GLU A 114 18.67 11.29 -8.07
C GLU A 114 18.50 12.48 -7.12
N ILE A 115 17.26 13.01 -7.00
CA ILE A 115 16.94 14.12 -6.11
C ILE A 115 16.71 13.64 -4.68
N LEU A 116 16.02 12.51 -4.49
CA LEU A 116 15.67 11.99 -3.17
C LEU A 116 16.79 11.20 -2.49
N LEU A 117 17.74 10.67 -3.27
CA LEU A 117 18.82 9.78 -2.83
C LEU A 117 20.20 10.19 -3.44
N PRO A 118 20.68 11.43 -3.24
CA PRO A 118 21.82 11.97 -4.00
C PRO A 118 23.16 11.25 -3.79
N ASP A 119 23.35 10.52 -2.68
CA ASP A 119 24.57 9.73 -2.44
C ASP A 119 24.60 8.38 -3.16
N GLY A 120 23.58 8.06 -3.97
CA GLY A 120 23.43 6.81 -4.71
C GLY A 120 23.66 6.94 -6.22
N GLY A 121 24.59 7.81 -6.64
CA GLY A 121 24.90 8.08 -8.05
C GLY A 121 24.92 6.82 -8.91
N VAL A 122 24.42 6.93 -10.14
CA VAL A 122 24.23 5.85 -11.11
C VAL A 122 25.52 5.03 -11.29
N GLY A 123 25.68 3.96 -10.49
CA GLY A 123 26.86 3.07 -10.50
C GLY A 123 27.51 2.84 -9.13
N GLY A 124 27.32 3.73 -8.16
CA GLY A 124 27.68 3.53 -6.76
C GLY A 124 26.49 2.93 -6.02
N GLY A 125 26.53 1.63 -5.70
CA GLY A 125 25.56 1.07 -4.77
C GLY A 125 25.52 1.90 -3.50
N LEU A 126 24.32 2.11 -2.93
CA LEU A 126 24.13 2.78 -1.65
C LEU A 126 25.13 2.23 -0.64
N THR A 127 26.11 3.05 -0.23
CA THR A 127 27.16 2.56 0.66
C THR A 127 26.54 2.16 2.01
N THR A 128 26.93 0.99 2.50
CA THR A 128 26.42 0.30 3.71
C THR A 128 26.47 1.15 4.99
N SER A 129 27.23 2.25 4.98
CA SER A 129 27.52 3.10 6.14
C SER A 129 26.29 3.87 6.66
N ARG A 130 25.47 4.48 5.79
CA ARG A 130 24.32 5.29 6.24
C ARG A 130 23.10 4.46 6.69
N PHE A 131 23.13 3.14 6.45
CA PHE A 131 22.09 2.19 6.85
C PHE A 131 22.37 1.39 8.14
N ALA A 132 23.60 1.41 8.69
CA ALA A 132 24.05 0.46 9.72
C ALA A 132 23.47 0.64 11.15
N HIS A 133 22.83 1.76 11.48
CA HIS A 133 22.52 2.10 12.88
C HIS A 133 21.22 1.51 13.49
N VAL A 134 20.70 0.38 12.98
CA VAL A 134 19.50 -0.31 13.54
C VAL A 134 19.75 -1.81 13.78
N ARG A 135 21.00 -2.25 13.95
CA ARG A 135 21.34 -3.67 14.16
C ARG A 135 20.94 -4.21 15.55
N ALA A 136 20.64 -3.35 16.53
CA ALA A 136 20.42 -3.75 17.93
C ALA A 136 18.95 -4.10 18.29
N ASP A 137 17.96 -3.68 17.51
CA ASP A 137 16.53 -3.83 17.86
C ASP A 137 15.90 -5.14 17.33
N THR A 138 16.54 -5.84 16.38
CA THR A 138 16.02 -7.08 15.75
C THR A 138 15.95 -8.27 16.71
N ALA A 139 16.70 -8.27 17.82
CA ALA A 139 16.72 -9.37 18.78
C ALA A 139 15.44 -9.50 19.64
N ARG A 140 14.42 -8.62 19.47
CA ARG A 140 13.23 -8.58 20.35
C ARG A 140 11.87 -8.79 19.67
N GLY A 141 11.81 -9.23 18.40
CA GLY A 141 10.55 -9.69 17.81
C GLY A 141 9.53 -8.61 17.42
N GLU A 142 9.94 -7.36 17.17
CA GLU A 142 9.02 -6.26 16.80
C GLU A 142 8.85 -6.09 15.26
N LEU A 143 8.45 -7.16 14.56
CA LEU A 143 8.51 -7.23 13.09
C LEU A 143 7.51 -6.33 12.34
N GLY A 144 6.46 -5.80 12.98
CA GLY A 144 5.44 -4.95 12.34
C GLY A 144 5.39 -3.48 12.76
N ARG A 145 6.19 -3.05 13.75
CA ARG A 145 5.83 -1.90 14.60
C ARG A 145 6.48 -0.54 14.31
N SER A 146 7.39 -0.43 13.33
CA SER A 146 8.22 0.79 13.18
C SER A 146 8.39 1.38 11.78
N VAL A 147 7.61 0.95 10.77
CA VAL A 147 7.94 1.25 9.37
C VAL A 147 7.74 2.73 8.98
N GLY A 148 6.83 3.48 9.61
CA GLY A 148 6.41 4.77 9.02
C GLY A 148 6.82 6.06 9.73
N ALA A 149 7.63 6.03 10.80
CA ALA A 149 7.84 7.24 11.60
C ALA A 149 9.28 7.79 11.66
N ARG A 150 10.27 6.96 11.37
CA ARG A 150 11.68 7.38 11.20
C ARG A 150 12.16 7.04 9.78
N GLY A 151 11.20 6.88 8.87
CA GLY A 151 11.31 6.03 7.70
C GLY A 151 11.03 6.73 6.37
N PHE A 152 11.05 8.06 6.31
CA PHE A 152 11.39 8.74 5.06
C PHE A 152 12.91 8.75 4.83
N VAL A 153 13.49 7.57 5.06
CA VAL A 153 14.75 7.11 4.51
C VAL A 153 14.38 5.76 3.89
N VAL A 154 13.77 5.88 2.71
CA VAL A 154 13.56 4.80 1.74
C VAL A 154 14.85 3.97 1.69
N GLY A 155 14.83 2.77 2.28
CA GLY A 155 15.97 1.84 2.31
C GLY A 155 16.38 1.31 3.68
N ARG A 156 15.95 1.92 4.81
CA ARG A 156 16.55 1.60 6.14
C ARG A 156 16.21 0.23 6.73
N ARG A 157 15.16 -0.44 6.22
CA ARG A 157 14.72 -1.77 6.69
C ARG A 157 14.85 -2.88 5.63
N ILE A 158 15.02 -2.50 4.36
CA ILE A 158 15.21 -3.42 3.23
C ILE A 158 16.56 -4.16 3.35
N VAL A 159 17.58 -3.56 3.99
CA VAL A 159 18.95 -4.06 3.92
C VAL A 159 19.36 -5.00 5.09
N LEU A 160 18.66 -5.06 6.22
CA LEU A 160 19.18 -5.76 7.42
C LEU A 160 18.23 -6.74 8.12
N GLY A 161 17.00 -6.91 7.61
CA GLY A 161 16.06 -7.96 8.06
C GLY A 161 16.14 -9.25 7.26
N GLY A 162 16.75 -9.21 6.07
CA GLY A 162 17.18 -10.42 5.37
C GLY A 162 18.30 -11.03 6.19
N GLY A 163 17.97 -12.07 6.97
CA GLY A 163 18.97 -12.87 7.65
C GLY A 163 20.08 -13.17 6.66
N GLY A 164 21.29 -12.72 6.98
CA GLY A 164 22.52 -13.14 6.34
C GLY A 164 22.76 -14.63 6.59
N GLY A 165 21.82 -15.47 6.16
CA GLY A 165 22.09 -16.83 5.77
C GLY A 165 22.84 -16.74 4.46
N GLY A 166 24.14 -16.48 4.54
CA GLY A 166 25.11 -16.90 3.53
C GLY A 166 25.09 -18.42 3.42
N GLY A 167 23.98 -18.99 2.97
CA GLY A 167 23.84 -20.36 2.53
C GLY A 167 23.92 -20.34 1.01
N GLY A 168 25.02 -20.86 0.46
CA GLY A 168 25.33 -20.89 -0.97
C GLY A 168 24.43 -21.82 -1.81
N GLY A 169 23.11 -21.71 -1.67
CA GLY A 169 22.16 -22.30 -2.61
C GLY A 169 21.58 -21.19 -3.46
N GLY A 170 21.77 -21.23 -4.78
CA GLY A 170 21.29 -20.22 -5.75
C GLY A 170 19.76 -20.12 -5.84
N ARG A 171 19.09 -19.76 -4.74
CA ARG A 171 17.64 -19.60 -4.65
C ARG A 171 17.24 -18.22 -5.19
N ARG A 172 16.27 -18.23 -6.11
CA ARG A 172 15.71 -17.04 -6.75
C ARG A 172 14.69 -16.38 -5.81
N PRO A 173 14.76 -15.07 -5.54
CA PRO A 173 13.71 -14.35 -4.81
C PRO A 173 12.39 -14.34 -5.60
N TRP A 174 11.29 -13.98 -4.93
CA TRP A 174 9.96 -13.94 -5.52
C TRP A 174 9.51 -12.54 -5.90
N ALA A 175 8.86 -12.39 -7.05
CA ALA A 175 8.08 -11.23 -7.43
C ALA A 175 6.61 -11.66 -7.49
N VAL A 176 5.84 -11.22 -6.50
CA VAL A 176 4.47 -11.68 -6.27
C VAL A 176 3.49 -10.58 -6.64
N LEU A 177 2.53 -10.90 -7.49
CA LEU A 177 1.36 -10.08 -7.76
C LEU A 177 0.22 -10.55 -6.87
N VAL A 178 -0.28 -9.69 -5.99
CA VAL A 178 -1.38 -9.99 -5.07
C VAL A 178 -2.66 -9.33 -5.59
N THR A 179 -3.69 -10.14 -5.83
CA THR A 179 -4.98 -9.70 -6.41
C THR A 179 -6.18 -10.14 -5.58
N GLY A 180 -7.33 -9.50 -5.80
CA GLY A 180 -8.58 -9.71 -5.08
C GLY A 180 -9.23 -8.39 -4.65
N VAL A 181 -10.46 -8.46 -4.18
CA VAL A 181 -11.24 -7.26 -3.82
C VAL A 181 -10.84 -6.68 -2.47
N ASN A 182 -11.00 -5.36 -2.32
CA ASN A 182 -10.77 -4.68 -1.05
C ASN A 182 -11.65 -5.26 0.08
N GLY A 183 -11.14 -5.22 1.31
CA GLY A 183 -11.88 -5.64 2.50
C GLY A 183 -11.82 -7.15 2.82
N ILE A 184 -11.14 -7.95 1.99
CA ILE A 184 -11.01 -9.42 2.21
C ILE A 184 -9.75 -9.81 2.99
N ARG A 185 -9.05 -8.83 3.58
CA ARG A 185 -7.86 -9.04 4.44
C ARG A 185 -6.61 -9.55 3.73
N GLN A 186 -6.40 -9.28 2.43
CA GLN A 186 -5.22 -9.73 1.65
C GLN A 186 -3.88 -9.47 2.36
N THR A 187 -3.60 -8.20 2.69
CA THR A 187 -2.38 -7.82 3.41
C THR A 187 -2.29 -8.52 4.76
N THR A 188 -3.41 -8.70 5.48
CA THR A 188 -3.39 -9.43 6.76
C THR A 188 -3.03 -10.89 6.55
N SER A 189 -3.59 -11.54 5.53
CA SER A 189 -3.35 -12.95 5.21
C SER A 189 -1.88 -13.24 4.97
N VAL A 190 -1.18 -12.43 4.16
CA VAL A 190 0.23 -12.67 3.84
C VAL A 190 1.16 -12.56 5.06
N HIS A 191 0.72 -11.89 6.13
CA HIS A 191 1.45 -11.75 7.38
C HIS A 191 1.08 -12.80 8.45
N GLN A 192 0.13 -13.70 8.17
CA GLN A 192 -0.25 -14.74 9.14
C GLN A 192 0.83 -15.82 9.23
N PRO A 193 1.09 -16.39 10.43
CA PRO A 193 2.09 -17.46 10.60
C PRO A 193 1.83 -18.70 9.74
N TRP A 194 0.57 -18.97 9.42
CA TRP A 194 0.15 -20.10 8.59
C TRP A 194 0.24 -19.84 7.08
N PHE A 195 0.52 -18.61 6.64
CA PHE A 195 0.39 -18.21 5.24
C PHE A 195 1.22 -19.08 4.28
N ALA A 196 2.46 -19.41 4.64
CA ALA A 196 3.32 -20.26 3.83
C ALA A 196 2.74 -21.67 3.61
N ASN A 197 1.99 -22.20 4.58
CA ASN A 197 1.33 -23.51 4.44
C ASN A 197 0.21 -23.45 3.39
N VAL A 198 -0.66 -22.43 3.51
CA VAL A 198 -1.75 -22.20 2.54
C VAL A 198 -1.19 -21.99 1.14
N LEU A 199 -0.14 -21.16 1.02
CA LEU A 199 0.51 -20.90 -0.27
C LEU A 199 1.07 -22.18 -0.89
N ARG A 200 1.74 -23.02 -0.10
CA ARG A 200 2.28 -24.30 -0.59
C ARG A 200 1.19 -25.24 -1.10
N GLU A 201 0.03 -25.29 -0.44
CA GLU A 201 -1.08 -26.17 -0.83
C GLU A 201 -1.73 -25.79 -2.17
N SER A 202 -1.78 -24.49 -2.50
CA SER A 202 -2.39 -23.98 -3.75
C SER A 202 -1.38 -23.65 -4.85
N LEU A 203 -0.08 -23.85 -4.64
CA LEU A 203 0.95 -23.45 -5.59
C LEU A 203 0.95 -24.36 -6.83
N VAL A 204 0.74 -23.76 -7.99
CA VAL A 204 0.79 -24.39 -9.31
C VAL A 204 2.01 -23.89 -10.07
N SER A 205 2.79 -24.81 -10.61
CA SER A 205 3.97 -24.51 -11.43
C SER A 205 3.57 -24.11 -12.87
N PRO A 206 4.35 -23.27 -13.56
CA PRO A 206 4.09 -22.90 -14.94
C PRO A 206 4.16 -24.11 -15.88
N SER A 207 3.30 -24.19 -16.90
CA SER A 207 3.22 -25.35 -17.81
C SER A 207 4.52 -25.64 -18.58
N SER A 208 5.46 -24.70 -18.66
CA SER A 208 6.76 -24.90 -19.29
C SER A 208 7.74 -25.71 -18.44
N SER A 209 7.47 -25.94 -17.15
CA SER A 209 8.34 -26.71 -16.27
C SER A 209 8.08 -28.22 -16.26
N SER A 210 7.01 -28.69 -16.91
CA SER A 210 6.59 -30.11 -16.90
C SER A 210 7.29 -30.98 -17.96
N SER A 211 8.16 -30.42 -18.80
CA SER A 211 8.75 -31.12 -19.95
C SER A 211 10.13 -31.76 -19.68
N SER A 212 10.68 -31.73 -18.46
CA SER A 212 12.06 -32.19 -18.20
C SER A 212 12.30 -33.12 -17.01
N SER A 213 11.29 -33.72 -16.37
CA SER A 213 11.54 -34.73 -15.32
C SER A 213 10.58 -35.92 -15.35
N SER A 214 10.88 -36.86 -16.26
CA SER A 214 10.40 -38.23 -16.16
C SER A 214 11.17 -38.98 -15.06
N SER A 215 10.89 -38.71 -13.78
CA SER A 215 11.20 -39.64 -12.69
C SER A 215 10.53 -39.24 -11.38
N ARG A 216 9.60 -40.11 -10.94
CA ARG A 216 9.04 -40.26 -9.58
C ARG A 216 8.05 -39.18 -9.10
N ASP A 217 6.80 -39.51 -9.34
CA ASP A 217 5.61 -39.45 -8.49
C ASP A 217 5.85 -39.23 -6.97
N ASP A 218 6.41 -38.08 -6.60
CA ASP A 218 6.45 -37.55 -5.23
C ASP A 218 5.79 -36.15 -5.23
N GLY A 219 4.46 -36.11 -5.30
CA GLY A 219 3.61 -34.93 -4.99
C GLY A 219 4.11 -33.55 -5.46
N GLU A 220 3.66 -33.11 -6.64
CA GLU A 220 3.98 -31.85 -7.33
C GLU A 220 3.86 -30.53 -6.51
N GLY A 221 3.40 -30.56 -5.25
CA GLY A 221 3.27 -29.38 -4.38
C GLY A 221 4.39 -29.16 -3.35
N ARG A 222 5.44 -30.02 -3.27
CA ARG A 222 6.50 -29.92 -2.24
C ARG A 222 7.85 -29.38 -2.74
N GLN A 223 7.86 -28.60 -3.82
CA GLN A 223 9.11 -28.13 -4.43
C GLN A 223 9.87 -27.08 -3.59
N PHE A 224 9.17 -26.34 -2.73
CA PHE A 224 9.76 -25.28 -1.91
C PHE A 224 9.62 -25.57 -0.42
N ALA A 225 10.68 -25.31 0.34
CA ALA A 225 10.60 -25.30 1.80
C ALA A 225 9.75 -24.10 2.24
N LEU A 226 9.10 -24.18 3.41
CA LEU A 226 8.18 -23.13 3.87
C LEU A 226 8.88 -21.78 4.05
N GLU A 227 10.13 -21.81 4.50
CA GLU A 227 11.00 -20.66 4.67
C GLU A 227 11.40 -19.97 3.37
N ASP A 228 11.30 -20.67 2.23
CA ASP A 228 11.61 -20.13 0.90
C ASP A 228 10.43 -19.42 0.25
N LEU A 229 9.22 -19.66 0.76
CA LEU A 229 8.01 -19.06 0.21
C LEU A 229 7.89 -17.58 0.61
N PRO A 230 7.39 -16.73 -0.29
CA PRO A 230 7.22 -15.33 0.02
C PRO A 230 6.07 -15.16 1.03
N THR A 231 6.37 -14.48 2.13
CA THR A 231 5.40 -14.06 3.16
C THR A 231 5.58 -12.56 3.40
N GLY A 232 4.59 -11.93 4.03
CA GLY A 232 4.72 -10.53 4.43
C GLY A 232 5.88 -10.28 5.40
N GLY A 233 6.33 -11.30 6.14
CA GLY A 233 7.48 -11.20 7.06
C GLY A 233 8.85 -11.21 6.38
N ASN A 234 8.96 -11.71 5.14
CA ASN A 234 10.23 -11.82 4.40
C ASN A 234 10.21 -11.10 3.03
N SER A 235 9.20 -10.28 2.77
CA SER A 235 9.00 -9.58 1.49
C SER A 235 8.91 -8.08 1.67
N PHE A 236 9.47 -7.32 0.73
CA PHE A 236 9.11 -5.92 0.54
C PHE A 236 7.69 -5.85 -0.04
N PHE A 237 6.78 -5.22 0.69
CA PHE A 237 5.38 -5.08 0.27
C PHE A 237 5.13 -3.68 -0.28
N ARG A 238 4.91 -3.59 -1.59
CA ARG A 238 4.59 -2.35 -2.29
C ARG A 238 3.09 -2.05 -2.14
N GLN A 239 2.74 -1.32 -1.08
CA GLN A 239 1.37 -0.87 -0.82
C GLN A 239 1.19 0.60 -1.23
N LEU A 240 0.61 0.83 -2.41
CA LEU A 240 0.45 2.17 -2.96
C LEU A 240 -0.40 3.10 -2.08
N ASP A 241 -1.40 2.57 -1.38
CA ASP A 241 -2.23 3.34 -0.44
C ASP A 241 -1.39 4.02 0.65
N HIS A 242 -0.39 3.32 1.18
CA HIS A 242 0.51 3.86 2.19
C HIS A 242 1.47 4.88 1.59
N MET A 243 1.93 4.64 0.37
CA MET A 243 2.82 5.56 -0.35
C MET A 243 2.12 6.88 -0.67
N ILE A 244 0.88 6.83 -1.17
CA ILE A 244 0.05 8.02 -1.45
C ILE A 244 -0.21 8.78 -0.14
N ALA A 245 -0.61 8.11 0.95
CA ALA A 245 -0.82 8.78 2.23
C ALA A 245 0.46 9.45 2.75
N THR A 246 1.63 8.85 2.52
CA THR A 246 2.92 9.45 2.88
C THR A 246 3.23 10.69 2.02
N LEU A 247 3.07 10.58 0.71
CA LEU A 247 3.38 11.63 -0.27
C LEU A 247 2.38 12.80 -0.25
N CYS A 248 1.18 12.58 0.29
CA CYS A 248 0.07 13.52 0.24
C CYS A 248 -0.53 13.74 1.64
N ASN A 249 0.29 13.69 2.70
CA ASN A 249 -0.20 13.82 4.08
C ASN A 249 -0.87 15.18 4.36
N GLU A 250 -0.51 16.23 3.61
CA GLU A 250 -1.23 17.52 3.64
C GLU A 250 -2.67 17.40 3.11
N ASP A 251 -2.88 16.71 1.97
CA ASP A 251 -4.23 16.50 1.41
C ASP A 251 -5.08 15.55 2.27
N PHE A 252 -4.48 14.53 2.88
CA PHE A 252 -5.18 13.69 3.87
C PHE A 252 -5.54 14.48 5.13
N SER A 253 -4.68 15.39 5.58
CA SER A 253 -5.00 16.30 6.69
C SER A 253 -6.21 17.18 6.36
N ALA A 254 -6.26 17.73 5.14
CA ALA A 254 -7.42 18.49 4.67
C ALA A 254 -8.71 17.63 4.59
N LEU A 255 -8.61 16.40 4.07
CA LEU A 255 -9.72 15.43 4.05
C LEU A 255 -10.27 15.18 5.46
N TYR A 256 -9.40 14.92 6.43
CA TYR A 256 -9.80 14.67 7.82
C TYR A 256 -10.37 15.93 8.49
N ALA A 257 -9.85 17.12 8.18
CA ALA A 257 -10.32 18.37 8.73
C ALA A 257 -11.75 18.70 8.25
N LEU A 258 -12.00 18.59 6.95
CA LEU A 258 -13.33 18.77 6.34
C LEU A 258 -14.33 17.75 6.88
N THR A 259 -13.89 16.49 7.03
CA THR A 259 -14.70 15.43 7.62
C THR A 259 -15.08 15.75 9.06
N GLY A 260 -14.12 16.19 9.88
CA GLY A 260 -14.35 16.62 11.25
C GLY A 260 -15.29 17.82 11.34
N ALA A 261 -15.22 18.76 10.38
CA ALA A 261 -16.12 19.91 10.30
C ALA A 261 -17.56 19.50 9.97
N GLN A 262 -17.76 18.59 9.01
CA GLN A 262 -19.08 18.05 8.68
C GLN A 262 -19.76 17.38 9.87
N LEU A 263 -19.02 16.52 10.58
CA LEU A 263 -19.54 15.87 11.79
C LEU A 263 -19.99 16.89 12.85
N ARG A 264 -19.28 18.01 13.00
CA ARG A 264 -19.66 19.09 13.95
C ARG A 264 -20.84 19.94 13.47
N ASN A 265 -20.99 20.14 12.16
CA ASN A 265 -22.09 20.95 11.61
C ASN A 265 -23.42 20.18 11.70
N ASP A 266 -23.40 18.88 11.46
CA ASP A 266 -24.57 18.00 11.63
C ASP A 266 -25.10 18.03 13.08
N ASP A 267 -24.22 18.17 14.07
CA ASP A 267 -24.61 18.32 15.49
C ASP A 267 -25.32 19.67 15.76
N ARG A 268 -24.98 20.73 15.02
CA ARG A 268 -25.49 22.10 15.24
C ARG A 268 -26.87 22.33 14.64
N ASP A 269 -27.15 21.74 13.47
CA ASP A 269 -28.40 21.97 12.74
C ASP A 269 -29.62 21.30 13.38
N GLY A 270 -29.44 20.62 14.53
CA GLY A 270 -30.54 20.09 15.34
C GLY A 270 -31.40 19.05 14.60
N THR A 271 -30.97 18.63 13.40
CA THR A 271 -31.57 17.54 12.65
C THR A 271 -31.24 16.28 13.43
N LYS A 272 -32.14 15.91 14.35
CA LYS A 272 -32.12 14.66 15.12
C LYS A 272 -32.19 13.46 14.17
N ARG A 273 -31.14 13.20 13.39
CA ARG A 273 -30.95 11.94 12.66
C ARG A 273 -30.47 10.89 13.65
N ASN A 274 -31.34 10.41 14.54
CA ASN A 274 -31.20 9.21 15.41
C ASN A 274 -29.83 8.89 16.08
N GLY A 275 -28.85 9.79 16.07
CA GLY A 275 -27.54 9.64 16.69
C GLY A 275 -27.40 10.69 17.76
N THR A 276 -28.10 10.52 18.88
CA THR A 276 -27.90 11.40 20.03
C THR A 276 -26.49 11.13 20.57
N MET A 277 -25.65 12.16 20.68
CA MET A 277 -24.38 12.10 21.41
C MET A 277 -24.63 11.63 22.84
N GLY A 278 -24.50 10.33 23.08
CA GLY A 278 -24.31 9.82 24.43
C GLY A 278 -22.97 10.34 24.93
N LYS A 279 -22.96 11.03 26.08
CA LYS A 279 -21.76 11.47 26.82
C LYS A 279 -20.77 10.32 27.18
N ASN A 280 -21.04 9.09 26.75
CA ASN A 280 -20.34 7.86 27.11
C ASN A 280 -19.50 7.26 25.97
N GLY A 281 -19.12 8.02 24.94
CA GLY A 281 -18.17 7.55 23.92
C GLY A 281 -18.68 6.39 23.06
N HIS A 282 -19.99 6.32 22.79
CA HIS A 282 -20.51 5.36 21.81
C HIS A 282 -20.10 5.75 20.40
N ASN A 283 -19.67 4.74 19.62
CA ASN A 283 -19.33 4.84 18.20
C ASN A 283 -20.49 5.47 17.42
N ILE A 284 -20.40 6.77 17.13
CA ILE A 284 -21.31 7.43 16.19
C ILE A 284 -20.91 6.95 14.80
N THR A 285 -21.79 6.20 14.15
CA THR A 285 -21.65 5.88 12.74
C THR A 285 -21.93 7.15 11.92
N PRO A 286 -20.96 7.66 11.13
CA PRO A 286 -21.17 8.81 10.26
C PRO A 286 -22.35 8.59 9.30
N PRO A 287 -23.08 9.65 8.91
CA PRO A 287 -24.10 9.56 7.88
C PRO A 287 -23.54 8.97 6.58
N ARG A 288 -24.36 8.16 5.89
CA ARG A 288 -23.95 7.51 4.62
C ARG A 288 -23.48 8.53 3.58
N ASP A 289 -24.12 9.69 3.50
CA ASP A 289 -23.75 10.75 2.56
C ASP A 289 -22.37 11.37 2.88
N LEU A 290 -21.97 11.39 4.15
CA LEU A 290 -20.63 11.82 4.54
C LEU A 290 -19.56 10.77 4.19
N ILE A 291 -19.87 9.48 4.39
CA ILE A 291 -18.98 8.38 3.98
C ILE A 291 -18.73 8.44 2.47
N GLU A 292 -19.78 8.67 1.68
CA GLU A 292 -19.67 8.83 0.23
C GLU A 292 -18.80 10.05 -0.16
N LYS A 293 -19.01 11.21 0.47
CA LYS A 293 -18.17 12.41 0.23
C LYS A 293 -16.70 12.16 0.61
N TYR A 294 -16.45 11.49 1.73
CA TYR A 294 -15.12 11.09 2.18
C TYR A 294 -14.45 10.15 1.16
N SER A 295 -15.16 9.09 0.76
CA SER A 295 -14.74 8.14 -0.28
C SER A 295 -14.38 8.84 -1.59
N ASN A 296 -15.25 9.74 -2.06
CA ASN A 296 -15.04 10.48 -3.30
C ASN A 296 -13.84 11.43 -3.24
N LEU A 297 -13.66 12.18 -2.16
CA LEU A 297 -12.49 13.07 -2.01
C LEU A 297 -11.20 12.26 -1.89
N LYS A 298 -11.21 11.17 -1.12
CA LYS A 298 -10.09 10.22 -1.06
C LYS A 298 -9.78 9.66 -2.45
N GLY A 299 -10.79 9.25 -3.22
CA GLY A 299 -10.64 8.82 -4.62
C GLY A 299 -10.02 9.88 -5.52
N GLY A 300 -10.40 11.15 -5.33
CA GLY A 300 -9.78 12.30 -6.00
C GLY A 300 -8.28 12.41 -5.70
N ILE A 301 -7.88 12.33 -4.42
CA ILE A 301 -6.47 12.36 -3.99
C ILE A 301 -5.70 11.20 -4.64
N PHE A 302 -6.22 9.98 -4.53
CA PHE A 302 -5.60 8.79 -5.11
C PHE A 302 -5.41 8.89 -6.63
N SER A 303 -6.43 9.38 -7.34
CA SER A 303 -6.37 9.54 -8.80
C SER A 303 -5.36 10.62 -9.17
N ARG A 304 -5.35 11.74 -8.43
CA ARG A 304 -4.50 12.90 -8.71
C ARG A 304 -3.02 12.60 -8.55
N TYR A 305 -2.65 11.84 -7.53
CA TYR A 305 -1.25 11.58 -7.17
C TYR A 305 -0.78 10.16 -7.50
N ARG A 306 -1.56 9.41 -8.30
CA ARG A 306 -1.23 8.03 -8.67
C ARG A 306 0.15 7.93 -9.29
N THR A 307 0.45 8.72 -10.31
CA THR A 307 1.75 8.68 -10.99
C THR A 307 2.90 8.93 -10.01
N LEU A 308 2.79 9.91 -9.11
CA LEU A 308 3.84 10.18 -8.11
C LEU A 308 4.10 8.95 -7.21
N SER A 309 3.04 8.29 -6.75
CA SER A 309 3.17 7.05 -5.96
C SER A 309 3.78 5.89 -6.77
N GLU A 310 3.49 5.82 -8.07
CA GLU A 310 4.08 4.85 -8.98
C GLU A 310 5.58 5.10 -9.16
N LEU A 311 6.00 6.36 -9.36
CA LEU A 311 7.41 6.75 -9.46
C LEU A 311 8.19 6.34 -8.22
N LEU A 312 7.70 6.68 -7.02
CA LEU A 312 8.31 6.24 -5.76
C LEU A 312 8.28 4.72 -5.62
N GLY A 313 7.19 4.07 -6.06
CA GLY A 313 7.06 2.62 -6.09
C GLY A 313 8.16 1.95 -6.89
N VAL A 314 8.50 2.49 -8.07
CA VAL A 314 9.58 1.97 -8.92
C VAL A 314 10.95 2.17 -8.27
N ILE A 315 11.19 3.27 -7.57
CA ILE A 315 12.43 3.47 -6.78
C ILE A 315 12.57 2.34 -5.77
N LEU A 316 11.52 2.10 -4.96
CA LEU A 316 11.53 1.06 -3.94
C LEU A 316 11.67 -0.36 -4.51
N LEU A 317 11.03 -0.63 -5.65
CA LEU A 317 11.18 -1.92 -6.34
C LEU A 317 12.61 -2.16 -6.79
N ARG A 318 13.27 -1.16 -7.39
CA ARG A 318 14.68 -1.25 -7.79
C ARG A 318 15.60 -1.46 -6.60
N GLU A 319 15.32 -0.83 -5.46
CA GLU A 319 16.07 -1.07 -4.24
C GLU A 319 15.88 -2.49 -3.70
N ALA A 320 14.65 -2.99 -3.67
CA ALA A 320 14.38 -4.39 -3.31
C ALA A 320 15.10 -5.37 -4.26
N GLN A 321 15.17 -5.04 -5.56
CA GLN A 321 15.90 -5.81 -6.56
C GLN A 321 17.41 -5.83 -6.34
N ARG A 322 18.00 -4.68 -5.97
CA ARG A 322 19.41 -4.57 -5.61
C ARG A 322 19.73 -5.39 -4.35
N ALA A 323 18.83 -5.34 -3.37
CA ALA A 323 18.93 -6.10 -2.12
C ALA A 323 18.51 -7.59 -2.26
N ASN A 324 18.08 -8.04 -3.44
CA ASN A 324 17.65 -9.41 -3.71
C ASN A 324 16.54 -9.90 -2.75
N LEU A 325 15.58 -9.03 -2.44
CA LEU A 325 14.45 -9.36 -1.56
C LEU A 325 13.28 -9.97 -2.34
N ASN A 326 12.44 -10.75 -1.65
CA ASN A 326 11.10 -11.01 -2.14
C ASN A 326 10.33 -9.69 -2.25
N VAL A 327 9.47 -9.57 -3.25
CA VAL A 327 8.65 -8.39 -3.54
C VAL A 327 7.20 -8.82 -3.69
N MET A 328 6.28 -8.08 -3.07
CA MET A 328 4.84 -8.22 -3.24
C MET A 328 4.24 -6.92 -3.76
N CYS A 329 3.48 -6.99 -4.84
CA CYS A 329 2.76 -5.87 -5.44
C CYS A 329 1.25 -6.13 -5.32
N GLU A 330 0.56 -5.34 -4.50
CA GLU A 330 -0.90 -5.45 -4.34
C GLU A 330 -1.64 -4.62 -5.39
N THR A 331 -2.69 -5.20 -5.97
CA THR A 331 -3.57 -4.53 -6.93
C THR A 331 -4.99 -5.12 -6.89
N SER A 332 -5.94 -4.38 -7.44
CA SER A 332 -7.35 -4.78 -7.53
C SER A 332 -7.62 -5.94 -8.49
N GLY A 333 -6.66 -6.34 -9.34
CA GLY A 333 -6.83 -7.47 -10.26
C GLY A 333 -7.55 -7.16 -11.57
N ARG A 334 -7.99 -5.92 -11.79
CA ARG A 334 -8.98 -5.59 -12.84
C ARG A 334 -8.47 -5.54 -14.29
N ASP A 335 -7.16 -5.46 -14.48
CA ASP A 335 -6.54 -5.25 -15.78
C ASP A 335 -5.29 -6.12 -15.94
N LYS A 336 -5.15 -6.77 -17.09
CA LYS A 336 -3.97 -7.55 -17.49
C LYS A 336 -2.67 -6.74 -17.48
N ALA A 337 -2.75 -5.41 -17.60
CA ALA A 337 -1.61 -4.51 -17.51
C ALA A 337 -0.77 -4.72 -16.24
N MET A 338 -1.35 -5.21 -15.14
CA MET A 338 -0.61 -5.52 -13.92
C MET A 338 0.40 -6.66 -14.06
N PHE A 339 0.14 -7.65 -14.93
CA PHE A 339 1.10 -8.72 -15.20
C PHE A 339 2.26 -8.19 -16.02
N HIS A 340 1.95 -7.43 -17.06
CA HIS A 340 2.94 -6.75 -17.87
C HIS A 340 3.81 -5.77 -17.06
N TYR A 341 3.24 -5.09 -16.05
CA TYR A 341 4.00 -4.27 -15.10
C TYR A 341 5.06 -5.10 -14.38
N VAL A 342 4.69 -6.27 -13.84
CA VAL A 342 5.65 -7.15 -13.17
C VAL A 342 6.65 -7.72 -14.16
N ASP A 343 6.24 -8.14 -15.36
CA ASP A 343 7.16 -8.63 -16.40
C ASP A 343 8.16 -7.56 -16.85
N HIS A 344 7.75 -6.29 -16.90
CA HIS A 344 8.63 -5.18 -17.22
C HIS A 344 9.73 -5.01 -16.17
N PHE A 345 9.38 -5.00 -14.88
CA PHE A 345 10.38 -4.84 -13.82
C PHE A 345 11.13 -6.15 -13.49
N PHE A 346 10.51 -7.31 -13.71
CA PHE A 346 11.03 -8.64 -13.41
C PHE A 346 10.94 -9.54 -14.66
N PRO A 347 11.80 -9.36 -15.67
CA PRO A 347 11.68 -10.05 -16.94
C PRO A 347 11.85 -11.57 -16.83
N SER A 348 11.21 -12.29 -17.76
CA SER A 348 11.38 -13.73 -17.94
C SER A 348 12.84 -14.11 -18.13
N GLY A 349 13.26 -15.23 -17.52
CA GLY A 349 14.67 -15.63 -17.47
C GLY A 349 15.55 -14.80 -16.52
N GLY A 350 14.98 -13.79 -15.83
CA GLY A 350 15.68 -12.99 -14.84
C GLY A 350 15.98 -13.72 -13.53
N ARG A 351 16.33 -12.97 -12.48
CA ARG A 351 16.71 -13.54 -11.17
C ARG A 351 15.53 -13.95 -10.30
N TYR A 352 14.30 -13.60 -10.65
CA TYR A 352 13.13 -13.74 -9.78
C TYR A 352 12.19 -14.87 -10.23
N ASN A 353 11.64 -15.63 -9.29
CA ASN A 353 10.42 -16.42 -9.52
C ASN A 353 9.22 -15.47 -9.54
N LYS A 354 8.31 -15.62 -10.50
CA LYS A 354 7.09 -14.80 -10.57
C LYS A 354 5.90 -15.59 -10.08
N LEU A 355 5.06 -14.99 -9.24
CA LEU A 355 3.89 -15.63 -8.65
C LEU A 355 2.66 -14.73 -8.78
N ALA A 356 1.59 -15.27 -9.35
CA ALA A 356 0.27 -14.66 -9.30
C ALA A 356 -0.52 -15.26 -8.13
N LEU A 357 -0.88 -14.42 -7.17
CA LEU A 357 -1.64 -14.79 -5.98
C LEU A 357 -3.02 -14.13 -6.03
N HIS A 358 -4.08 -14.94 -5.94
CA HIS A 358 -5.45 -14.47 -6.02
C HIS A 358 -6.26 -14.87 -4.79
N PHE A 359 -6.90 -13.86 -4.19
CA PHE A 359 -7.81 -14.02 -3.07
C PHE A 359 -9.25 -13.81 -3.54
N SER A 360 -10.08 -14.82 -3.30
CA SER A 360 -11.53 -14.76 -3.45
C SER A 360 -12.22 -14.71 -2.10
N ILE A 361 -13.51 -14.36 -2.06
CA ILE A 361 -14.34 -14.42 -0.86
C ILE A 361 -15.64 -15.16 -1.16
N ASN A 362 -16.11 -15.96 -0.20
CA ASN A 362 -17.38 -16.68 -0.31
C ASN A 362 -18.61 -15.76 -0.38
N ASP A 363 -18.57 -14.61 0.31
CA ASP A 363 -19.67 -13.66 0.42
C ASP A 363 -19.14 -12.22 0.37
N LEU A 364 -19.55 -11.48 -0.66
CA LEU A 364 -19.10 -10.10 -0.90
C LEU A 364 -19.66 -9.12 0.13
N ASP A 365 -20.84 -9.39 0.71
CA ASP A 365 -21.48 -8.49 1.68
C ASP A 365 -20.60 -8.33 2.93
N HIS A 366 -19.84 -9.37 3.29
CA HIS A 366 -18.87 -9.30 4.36
C HIS A 366 -17.68 -8.39 4.04
N ALA A 367 -17.19 -8.41 2.80
CA ALA A 367 -16.15 -7.48 2.35
C ALA A 367 -16.67 -6.04 2.35
N MET A 368 -17.89 -5.83 1.85
CA MET A 368 -18.57 -4.52 1.82
C MET A 368 -18.69 -3.94 3.23
N ARG A 369 -19.26 -4.70 4.18
CA ARG A 369 -19.33 -4.28 5.59
C ARG A 369 -17.96 -4.00 6.20
N SER A 370 -16.95 -4.79 5.84
CA SER A 370 -15.58 -4.58 6.31
C SER A 370 -14.98 -3.28 5.76
N VAL A 371 -15.25 -2.93 4.50
CA VAL A 371 -14.82 -1.67 3.89
C VAL A 371 -15.51 -0.48 4.55
N ASP A 372 -16.84 -0.56 4.74
CA ASP A 372 -17.62 0.49 5.37
C ASP A 372 -17.14 0.74 6.81
N SER A 373 -17.01 -0.32 7.61
CA SER A 373 -16.51 -0.22 8.99
C SER A 373 -15.11 0.39 9.04
N ARG A 374 -14.23 -0.01 8.12
CA ARG A 374 -12.88 0.55 8.01
C ARG A 374 -12.94 2.04 7.71
N MET A 375 -13.76 2.50 6.77
CA MET A 375 -13.85 3.92 6.43
C MET A 375 -14.34 4.76 7.62
N VAL A 376 -15.30 4.24 8.39
CA VAL A 376 -15.74 4.89 9.63
C VAL A 376 -14.59 5.00 10.63
N ASP A 377 -13.80 3.94 10.80
CA ASP A 377 -12.62 3.96 11.66
C ASP A 377 -11.54 4.93 11.15
N GLU A 378 -11.29 4.99 9.84
CA GLU A 378 -10.36 5.96 9.23
C GLU A 378 -10.79 7.40 9.50
N MET A 379 -12.07 7.73 9.34
CA MET A 379 -12.59 9.07 9.61
C MET A 379 -12.40 9.47 11.08
N ARG A 380 -12.63 8.54 12.00
CA ARG A 380 -12.40 8.74 13.45
C ARG A 380 -10.90 8.91 13.75
N MET A 381 -10.07 8.00 13.26
CA MET A 381 -8.62 8.02 13.46
C MET A 381 -7.98 9.26 12.83
N GLY A 382 -8.45 9.69 11.66
CA GLY A 382 -7.97 10.89 10.98
C GLY A 382 -8.23 12.16 11.79
N ARG A 383 -9.39 12.26 12.45
CA ARG A 383 -9.69 13.36 13.37
C ARG A 383 -8.75 13.34 14.59
N GLU A 384 -8.58 12.17 15.22
CA GLU A 384 -7.66 11.98 16.35
C GLU A 384 -6.21 12.31 15.96
N ALA A 385 -5.80 11.95 14.73
CA ALA A 385 -4.49 12.24 14.20
C ALA A 385 -4.24 13.75 14.04
N LEU A 386 -5.24 14.52 13.57
CA LEU A 386 -5.13 15.97 13.49
C LEU A 386 -4.94 16.63 14.86
N GLU A 387 -5.62 16.12 15.89
CA GLU A 387 -5.47 16.60 17.28
C GLU A 387 -4.08 16.30 17.84
N SER A 388 -3.47 15.18 17.41
CA SER A 388 -2.13 14.79 17.86
C SER A 388 -1.01 15.68 17.33
N GLY A 389 -1.19 16.28 16.14
CA GLY A 389 -0.14 17.01 15.44
C GLY A 389 1.02 16.15 14.91
N ASP A 390 0.91 14.81 14.96
CA ASP A 390 1.92 13.89 14.44
C ASP A 390 1.54 13.41 13.03
N VAL A 391 2.34 13.79 12.02
CA VAL A 391 2.11 13.42 10.61
C VAL A 391 2.04 11.91 10.40
N VAL A 392 2.73 11.14 11.25
CA VAL A 392 2.69 9.69 11.19
C VAL A 392 1.28 9.21 11.50
N GLU A 393 0.61 9.78 12.51
CA GLU A 393 -0.77 9.43 12.83
C GLU A 393 -1.70 9.74 11.64
N VAL A 394 -1.47 10.83 10.90
CA VAL A 394 -2.24 11.16 9.69
C VAL A 394 -2.04 10.10 8.59
N ILE A 395 -0.80 9.67 8.37
CA ILE A 395 -0.47 8.63 7.39
C ILE A 395 -1.10 7.29 7.78
N TYR A 396 -1.02 6.92 9.06
CA TYR A 396 -1.54 5.64 9.56
C TYR A 396 -3.06 5.63 9.80
N ALA A 397 -3.71 6.80 9.84
CA ALA A 397 -5.15 6.90 9.81
C ALA A 397 -5.73 6.40 8.47
N ASN A 398 -4.94 6.41 7.39
CA ASN A 398 -5.34 5.77 6.14
C ASN A 398 -5.19 4.23 6.26
N LEU A 399 -6.30 3.50 6.28
CA LEU A 399 -6.35 2.04 6.47
C LEU A 399 -6.54 1.26 5.16
N GLY A 400 -6.61 1.94 4.00
CA GLY A 400 -6.53 1.32 2.69
C GLY A 400 -6.99 2.21 1.54
N GLY A 401 -7.37 1.59 0.42
CA GLY A 401 -7.70 2.29 -0.81
C GLY A 401 -8.94 3.20 -0.73
N PRO A 402 -9.20 3.97 -1.81
CA PRO A 402 -10.23 5.00 -1.83
C PRO A 402 -11.65 4.46 -2.04
N TYR A 403 -11.78 3.24 -2.57
CA TYR A 403 -13.08 2.71 -3.01
C TYR A 403 -13.97 2.33 -1.83
N GLY A 404 -15.20 2.85 -1.83
CA GLY A 404 -16.30 2.42 -0.96
C GLY A 404 -16.86 1.07 -1.36
N SER A 405 -17.76 0.53 -0.53
CA SER A 405 -18.36 -0.79 -0.70
C SER A 405 -19.11 -0.95 -2.04
N GLU A 406 -19.65 0.14 -2.59
CA GLU A 406 -20.38 0.16 -3.86
C GLU A 406 -19.56 -0.28 -5.07
N ALA A 407 -18.24 -0.09 -5.05
CA ALA A 407 -17.37 -0.45 -6.17
C ALA A 407 -17.02 -1.95 -6.21
N LEU A 408 -17.18 -2.67 -5.08
CA LEU A 408 -16.63 -4.03 -4.90
C LEU A 408 -17.22 -5.05 -5.88
N GLY A 409 -18.50 -4.91 -6.27
CA GLY A 409 -19.15 -5.81 -7.22
C GLY A 409 -18.42 -5.84 -8.57
N GLY A 410 -18.27 -4.66 -9.21
CA GLY A 410 -17.57 -4.56 -10.49
C GLY A 410 -16.08 -4.91 -10.40
N VAL A 411 -15.42 -4.57 -9.28
CA VAL A 411 -14.02 -4.94 -9.06
C VAL A 411 -13.84 -6.46 -8.96
N ARG A 412 -14.77 -7.17 -8.30
CA ARG A 412 -14.77 -8.63 -8.21
C ARG A 412 -14.90 -9.24 -9.60
N GLU A 413 -15.92 -8.83 -10.35
CA GLU A 413 -16.20 -9.35 -11.69
C GLU A 413 -15.00 -9.15 -12.64
N ASP A 414 -14.41 -7.96 -12.61
CA ASP A 414 -13.22 -7.65 -13.39
C ASP A 414 -12.01 -8.51 -12.97
N SER A 415 -11.78 -8.67 -11.67
CA SER A 415 -10.66 -9.47 -11.15
C SER A 415 -10.81 -10.96 -11.44
N ASP A 416 -12.01 -11.52 -11.26
CA ASP A 416 -12.30 -12.93 -11.51
C ASP A 416 -12.17 -13.22 -13.01
N ARG A 417 -12.67 -12.33 -13.87
CA ARG A 417 -12.49 -12.41 -15.34
C ARG A 417 -11.01 -12.45 -15.73
N VAL A 418 -10.21 -11.51 -15.23
CA VAL A 418 -8.77 -11.43 -15.56
C VAL A 418 -8.03 -12.67 -15.06
N TRP A 419 -8.37 -13.17 -13.87
CA TRP A 419 -7.83 -14.42 -13.36
C TRP A 419 -8.17 -15.60 -14.28
N ASP A 420 -9.43 -15.76 -14.66
CA ASP A 420 -9.85 -16.87 -15.54
C ASP A 420 -9.23 -16.81 -16.94
N GLU A 421 -9.15 -15.61 -17.53
CA GLU A 421 -8.59 -15.40 -18.87
C GLU A 421 -7.08 -15.66 -18.93
N ILE A 422 -6.32 -15.10 -17.97
CA ILE A 422 -4.85 -15.15 -17.99
C ILE A 422 -4.33 -16.41 -17.31
N VAL A 423 -4.91 -16.77 -16.17
CA VAL A 423 -4.35 -17.77 -15.27
C VAL A 423 -4.93 -19.16 -15.55
N THR A 424 -6.25 -19.28 -15.72
CA THR A 424 -6.90 -20.58 -15.87
C THR A 424 -6.88 -21.08 -17.31
N LYS A 425 -7.23 -20.23 -18.29
CA LYS A 425 -7.37 -20.66 -19.69
C LYS A 425 -6.08 -20.58 -20.49
N GLY A 426 -5.10 -19.79 -20.05
CA GLY A 426 -3.87 -19.54 -20.82
C GLY A 426 -4.11 -18.72 -22.10
N ASP A 427 -5.34 -18.25 -22.32
CA ASP A 427 -5.76 -17.46 -23.48
C ASP A 427 -5.30 -16.00 -23.41
N GLY A 428 -4.65 -15.60 -22.31
CA GLY A 428 -4.09 -14.27 -22.06
C GLY A 428 -2.91 -13.86 -22.96
N GLY A 429 -2.75 -14.46 -24.15
CA GLY A 429 -1.69 -14.12 -25.10
C GLY A 429 -0.27 -14.43 -24.59
N GLY A 430 -0.13 -15.44 -23.72
CA GLY A 430 1.15 -15.83 -23.12
C GLY A 430 1.58 -15.03 -21.88
N VAL A 431 0.82 -13.99 -21.51
CA VAL A 431 1.06 -13.21 -20.29
C VAL A 431 0.88 -14.09 -19.05
N GLY A 432 1.81 -14.03 -18.10
CA GLY A 432 1.74 -14.88 -16.91
C GLY A 432 2.02 -16.37 -17.17
N GLY A 433 2.38 -16.76 -18.40
CA GLY A 433 2.57 -18.18 -18.77
C GLY A 433 3.77 -18.85 -18.08
N ASP A 434 4.80 -18.08 -17.76
CA ASP A 434 6.00 -18.53 -17.03
C ASP A 434 5.93 -18.26 -15.51
N TRP A 435 4.74 -17.96 -15.00
CA TRP A 435 4.52 -17.65 -13.58
C TRP A 435 3.97 -18.84 -12.82
N TYR A 436 4.35 -18.94 -11.55
CA TYR A 436 3.61 -19.74 -10.57
C TYR A 436 2.26 -19.10 -10.29
N LYS A 437 1.30 -19.91 -9.89
CA LYS A 437 -0.09 -19.48 -9.67
C LYS A 437 -0.58 -20.03 -8.34
N SER A 438 -1.35 -19.24 -7.59
CA SER A 438 -1.94 -19.68 -6.33
C SER A 438 -3.27 -18.99 -6.10
N ALA A 439 -4.33 -19.76 -5.84
CA ALA A 439 -5.65 -19.25 -5.49
C ALA A 439 -5.99 -19.60 -4.04
N MET A 440 -6.59 -18.65 -3.34
CA MET A 440 -7.03 -18.80 -1.96
C MET A 440 -8.45 -18.28 -1.80
N ARG A 441 -9.23 -18.91 -0.93
CA ARG A 441 -10.60 -18.51 -0.61
C ARG A 441 -10.69 -18.05 0.84
N ILE A 442 -11.15 -16.82 1.02
CA ILE A 442 -11.55 -16.29 2.32
C ILE A 442 -12.98 -16.73 2.60
N ASN A 443 -13.18 -17.35 3.77
CA ASN A 443 -14.50 -17.70 4.27
C ASN A 443 -14.88 -16.69 5.35
N ALA A 444 -15.68 -15.70 4.96
CA ALA A 444 -16.21 -14.71 5.86
C ALA A 444 -17.53 -15.17 6.49
N HIS A 445 -17.72 -14.77 7.75
CA HIS A 445 -18.86 -15.14 8.58
C HIS A 445 -19.28 -13.97 9.48
N SER A 446 -20.54 -13.94 9.89
CA SER A 446 -21.11 -12.91 10.77
C SER A 446 -20.91 -13.19 12.26
N GLY A 447 -20.84 -14.47 12.65
CA GLY A 447 -20.81 -14.89 14.07
C GLY A 447 -19.58 -15.67 14.50
N LYS A 448 -18.60 -15.89 13.61
CA LYS A 448 -17.34 -16.59 13.93
C LYS A 448 -16.16 -15.91 13.23
N PRO A 449 -14.91 -16.14 13.69
CA PRO A 449 -13.73 -15.65 13.00
C PRO A 449 -13.73 -16.04 11.53
N TRP A 450 -13.20 -15.16 10.67
CA TRP A 450 -12.99 -15.50 9.27
C TRP A 450 -11.91 -16.58 9.18
N THR A 451 -11.98 -17.39 8.13
CA THR A 451 -10.98 -18.42 7.83
C THR A 451 -10.49 -18.26 6.39
N ILE A 452 -9.44 -19.00 6.05
CA ILE A 452 -8.92 -19.11 4.69
C ILE A 452 -8.64 -20.57 4.35
N GLN A 453 -8.76 -20.92 3.08
CA GLN A 453 -8.33 -22.20 2.55
C GLN A 453 -7.58 -22.00 1.23
N ALA A 454 -6.61 -22.87 0.97
CA ALA A 454 -6.02 -23.02 -0.35
C ALA A 454 -7.09 -23.55 -1.32
N VAL A 455 -7.15 -23.00 -2.53
CA VAL A 455 -7.89 -23.59 -3.65
C VAL A 455 -6.90 -24.44 -4.43
N ARG A 456 -7.01 -25.76 -4.30
CA ARG A 456 -6.09 -26.71 -4.94
C ARG A 456 -6.34 -26.78 -6.45
N PRO A 457 -5.39 -27.32 -7.23
CA PRO A 457 -5.51 -27.36 -8.69
C PRO A 457 -6.71 -28.18 -9.19
N ASP A 458 -7.16 -29.15 -8.40
CA ASP A 458 -8.35 -29.97 -8.66
C ASP A 458 -9.67 -29.26 -8.25
N GLY A 459 -9.60 -28.02 -7.77
CA GLY A 459 -10.73 -27.24 -7.27
C GLY A 459 -11.16 -27.58 -5.84
N SER A 460 -10.51 -28.55 -5.18
CA SER A 460 -10.80 -28.88 -3.78
C SER A 460 -10.22 -27.83 -2.83
N PHE A 461 -10.76 -27.76 -1.62
CA PHE A 461 -10.25 -26.87 -0.58
C PHE A 461 -9.19 -27.57 0.29
N GLY A 462 -8.12 -26.84 0.58
CA GLY A 462 -7.07 -27.27 1.51
C GLY A 462 -7.46 -27.18 2.98
N GLU A 463 -6.45 -27.27 3.84
CA GLU A 463 -6.63 -27.07 5.29
C GLU A 463 -7.21 -25.68 5.59
N GLU A 464 -8.12 -25.62 6.58
CA GLU A 464 -8.75 -24.38 7.02
C GLU A 464 -7.92 -23.70 8.11
N TYR A 465 -7.53 -22.45 7.87
CA TYR A 465 -6.79 -21.64 8.85
C TYR A 465 -7.64 -20.47 9.31
N THR A 466 -7.69 -20.29 10.64
CA THR A 466 -8.40 -19.16 11.25
C THR A 466 -7.49 -17.93 11.34
N PHE A 467 -8.04 -16.75 11.05
CA PHE A 467 -7.31 -15.50 11.27
C PHE A 467 -7.08 -15.28 12.78
N CYS A 468 -5.83 -15.18 13.18
CA CYS A 468 -5.46 -14.80 14.55
C CYS A 468 -5.48 -13.27 14.69
N ASP A 469 -5.58 -12.77 15.93
CA ASP A 469 -5.33 -11.35 16.18
C ASP A 469 -3.89 -11.03 15.72
N PRO A 470 -3.69 -10.06 14.82
CA PRO A 470 -2.34 -9.65 14.39
C PRO A 470 -1.42 -9.28 15.55
N ARG A 471 -1.98 -8.99 16.74
CA ARG A 471 -1.25 -8.61 17.96
C ARG A 471 -0.68 -9.79 18.76
N ALA A 472 -1.04 -11.03 18.43
CA ALA A 472 -0.58 -12.24 19.12
C ALA A 472 0.67 -12.89 18.49
N VAL A 473 1.29 -12.22 17.50
CA VAL A 473 2.51 -12.67 16.80
C VAL A 473 3.70 -11.81 17.20
#